data_AF-E4N0K8-F1
#
_entry.id   AF-E4N0K8-F1
#
_cell.length_a   1.000
_cell.length_b   1.000
_cell.length_c   1.000
_cell.angle_alpha   90.00
_cell.angle_beta   90.00
_cell.angle_gamma   90.00
#
_symmetry.space_group_name_H-M   'P 1'
#
loop_
_entity.id
_entity.type
_entity.pdbx_description
1 polymer ?
#
loop_
_entity_poly.entity_id
_entity_poly.type
_entity_poly.pdbx_seq_one_letter_code
_entity_poly.pdbx_strand_id
1 'polypeptide(L)'
;MSVRTLLADRALLLNSELGRGDWTPGALESSVARRLAGDDTLNPAAVREALWQGHEPLTRTNDARLATLLADLATGLEAARESGRPDPEGVAGARAVLAAVAETNG
;
A
#
# COMPACT_ATOMS: atom_id res chain seq x y z
N MET A 1 5.22 25.79 -0.50
CA MET A 1 4.18 24.76 -0.34
C MET A 1 4.47 23.67 -1.35
N SER A 2 5.06 22.54 -0.92
CA SER A 2 5.20 21.38 -1.82
C SER A 2 3.81 20.79 -2.06
N VAL A 3 3.50 20.48 -3.32
CA VAL A 3 2.27 19.77 -3.69
C VAL A 3 2.47 18.30 -3.31
N ARG A 4 1.74 17.82 -2.30
CA ARG A 4 1.69 16.39 -1.99
C ARG A 4 0.77 15.67 -2.98
N THR A 5 1.16 14.46 -3.34
CA THR A 5 0.37 13.59 -4.21
C THR A 5 -0.69 12.85 -3.39
N LEU A 6 -1.74 12.38 -4.06
CA LEU A 6 -2.81 11.59 -3.44
C LEU A 6 -2.26 10.34 -2.72
N LEU A 7 -1.26 9.67 -3.31
CA LEU A 7 -0.61 8.49 -2.72
C LEU A 7 0.12 8.84 -1.42
N ALA A 8 0.88 9.94 -1.40
CA ALA A 8 1.60 10.39 -0.22
C ALA A 8 0.65 10.77 0.93
N ASP A 9 -0.43 11.49 0.63
CA ASP A 9 -1.44 11.85 1.63
C ASP A 9 -2.14 10.62 2.20
N ARG A 10 -2.50 9.65 1.33
CA ARG A 10 -3.14 8.40 1.76
C ARG A 10 -2.22 7.55 2.62
N ALA A 11 -0.96 7.41 2.22
CA ALA A 11 0.02 6.66 3.00
C ALA A 11 0.24 7.28 4.38
N LEU A 12 0.34 8.61 4.45
CA LEU A 12 0.48 9.33 5.73
C LEU A 12 -0.73 9.12 6.63
N LEU A 13 -1.94 9.27 6.09
CA LEU A 13 -3.18 9.08 6.85
C LEU A 13 -3.24 7.66 7.42
N LEU A 14 -3.02 6.65 6.58
CA LEU A 14 -3.17 5.27 6.98
C LEU A 14 -2.09 4.84 7.99
N ASN A 15 -0.86 5.35 7.85
CA ASN A 15 0.19 5.15 8.84
C ASN A 15 -0.16 5.80 10.19
N SER A 16 -0.76 6.99 10.17
CA SER A 16 -1.22 7.68 11.39
C SER A 16 -2.37 6.94 12.08
N GLU A 17 -3.34 6.43 11.32
CA GLU A 17 -4.44 5.62 11.85
C GLU A 17 -3.94 4.32 12.46
N LEU A 18 -2.99 3.64 11.80
CA LEU A 18 -2.33 2.44 12.33
C LEU A 18 -1.61 2.73 13.64
N GLY A 19 -0.78 3.77 13.69
CA GLY A 19 -0.02 4.16 14.88
C GLY A 19 -0.90 4.59 16.06
N ARG A 20 -2.12 5.07 15.81
CA ARG A 20 -3.11 5.43 16.84
C ARG A 20 -4.03 4.26 17.23
N GLY A 21 -4.00 3.16 16.48
CA GLY A 21 -4.93 2.03 16.66
C GLY A 21 -6.33 2.27 16.11
N ASP A 22 -6.55 3.37 15.37
CA ASP A 22 -7.83 3.69 14.71
C ASP A 22 -8.11 2.75 13.54
N TRP A 23 -7.07 2.09 13.04
CA TRP A 23 -7.14 1.01 12.06
C TRP A 23 -6.24 -0.15 12.49
N THR A 24 -6.78 -1.36 12.48
CA THR A 24 -6.04 -2.59 12.78
C THR A 24 -6.12 -3.54 11.58
N PRO A 25 -5.00 -3.83 10.90
CA PRO A 25 -4.99 -4.73 9.76
C PRO A 25 -5.37 -6.16 10.15
N GLY A 26 -6.10 -6.84 9.27
CA GLY A 26 -6.45 -8.24 9.42
C GLY A 26 -5.32 -9.19 9.01
N ALA A 27 -5.53 -10.49 9.20
CA ALA A 27 -4.58 -11.54 8.81
C ALA A 27 -4.27 -11.54 7.30
N LEU A 28 -5.29 -11.32 6.45
CA LEU A 28 -5.13 -11.24 5.00
C LEU A 28 -4.25 -10.05 4.60
N GLU A 29 -4.54 -8.86 5.13
CA GLU A 29 -3.78 -7.64 4.90
C GLU A 29 -2.32 -7.80 5.34
N SER A 30 -2.07 -8.45 6.47
CA SER A 30 -0.72 -8.71 6.99
C SER A 30 0.04 -9.74 6.16
N SER A 31 -0.65 -10.76 5.62
CA SER A 31 -0.09 -11.72 4.66
C SER A 31 0.33 -11.04 3.36
N VAL A 32 -0.55 -10.22 2.79
CA VAL A 32 -0.27 -9.43 1.58
C VAL A 32 0.89 -8.46 1.82
N ALA A 33 0.86 -7.72 2.93
CA ALA A 33 1.87 -6.75 3.27
C ALA A 33 3.26 -7.39 3.44
N ARG A 34 3.38 -8.56 4.09
CA ARG A 34 4.64 -9.31 4.20
C ARG A 34 5.18 -9.73 2.83
N ARG A 35 4.33 -10.23 1.93
CA ARG A 35 4.73 -10.60 0.58
C ARG A 35 5.30 -9.40 -0.18
N LEU A 36 4.66 -8.24 -0.08
CA LEU A 36 5.08 -7.03 -0.78
C LEU A 36 6.27 -6.33 -0.13
N ALA A 37 6.40 -6.37 1.19
CA ALA A 37 7.55 -5.82 1.91
C ALA A 37 8.86 -6.54 1.57
N GLY A 38 8.79 -7.84 1.24
CA GLY A 38 9.92 -8.61 0.73
C GLY A 38 10.24 -8.40 -0.76
N ASP A 39 9.46 -7.59 -1.50
CA ASP A 39 9.74 -7.23 -2.89
C ASP A 39 10.49 -5.89 -2.94
N ASP A 40 11.81 -5.97 -3.17
CA ASP A 40 12.68 -4.80 -3.28
C ASP A 40 12.32 -3.90 -4.48
N THR A 41 11.67 -4.44 -5.51
CA THR A 41 11.37 -3.70 -6.75
C THR A 41 9.97 -3.12 -6.81
N LEU A 42 9.00 -3.64 -6.03
CA LEU A 42 7.58 -3.28 -6.06
C LEU A 42 7.07 -3.12 -7.50
N ASN A 43 6.88 -4.23 -8.20
CA ASN A 43 6.34 -4.23 -9.56
C ASN A 43 4.81 -3.94 -9.54
N PRO A 44 4.28 -2.98 -10.31
CA PRO A 44 2.85 -2.76 -10.54
C PRO A 44 2.01 -4.02 -10.75
N ALA A 45 2.52 -4.99 -11.51
CA ALA A 45 1.83 -6.26 -11.73
C ALA A 45 1.68 -7.05 -10.43
N ALA A 46 2.75 -7.17 -9.64
CA ALA A 46 2.73 -7.84 -8.34
C ALA A 46 1.81 -7.12 -7.34
N VAL A 47 1.78 -5.78 -7.37
CA VAL A 47 0.86 -4.97 -6.54
C VAL A 47 -0.60 -5.20 -6.94
N ARG A 48 -0.91 -5.30 -8.24
CA ARG A 48 -2.28 -5.62 -8.71
C ARG A 48 -2.69 -7.04 -8.39
N GLU A 49 -1.79 -8.00 -8.55
CA GLU A 49 -2.04 -9.40 -8.16
C GLU A 49 -2.33 -9.51 -6.66
N ALA A 50 -1.65 -8.71 -5.83
CA ALA A 50 -1.87 -8.68 -4.39
C ALA A 50 -3.28 -8.19 -3.97
N LEU A 51 -4.02 -7.51 -4.85
CA LEU A 51 -5.44 -7.17 -4.60
C LEU A 51 -6.35 -8.41 -4.60
N TRP A 52 -5.87 -9.53 -5.13
CA TRP A 52 -6.59 -10.78 -5.29
C TRP A 52 -5.78 -11.95 -4.71
N GLN A 53 -5.79 -12.12 -3.39
CA GLN A 53 -5.07 -13.23 -2.74
C GLN A 53 -6.01 -14.41 -2.46
N GLY A 54 -5.72 -15.58 -3.03
CA GLY A 54 -6.28 -16.86 -2.59
C GLY A 54 -7.81 -17.03 -2.68
N HIS A 55 -8.47 -16.32 -3.60
CA HIS A 55 -9.94 -16.22 -3.79
C HIS A 55 -10.68 -15.17 -2.95
N GLU A 56 -10.01 -14.48 -2.03
CA GLU A 56 -10.61 -13.37 -1.28
C GLU A 56 -10.12 -12.01 -1.80
N PRO A 57 -11.02 -11.13 -2.27
CA PRO A 57 -10.64 -9.80 -2.68
C PRO A 57 -10.31 -8.94 -1.46
N LEU A 58 -9.10 -8.37 -1.44
CA LEU A 58 -8.68 -7.40 -0.42
C LEU A 58 -9.60 -6.16 -0.38
N THR A 59 -10.36 -5.93 -1.46
CA THR A 59 -11.35 -4.85 -1.57
C THR A 59 -12.61 -5.07 -0.72
N ARG A 60 -12.78 -6.23 -0.07
CA ARG A 60 -13.88 -6.50 0.87
C ARG A 60 -13.46 -6.51 2.33
N THR A 61 -12.17 -6.39 2.63
CA THR A 61 -11.64 -6.39 4.00
C THR A 61 -11.42 -4.98 4.50
N ASN A 62 -11.75 -4.71 5.77
CA ASN A 62 -11.40 -3.47 6.48
C ASN A 62 -11.64 -2.19 5.66
N ASP A 63 -12.86 -2.02 5.16
CA ASP A 63 -13.28 -0.89 4.32
C ASP A 63 -12.39 -0.65 3.08
N ALA A 64 -11.72 -1.70 2.60
CA ALA A 64 -10.77 -1.69 1.49
C ALA A 64 -9.58 -0.74 1.69
N ARG A 65 -9.23 -0.35 2.93
CA ARG A 65 -8.20 0.67 3.18
C ARG A 65 -6.84 0.30 2.59
N LEU A 66 -6.34 -0.90 2.86
CA LEU A 66 -5.08 -1.38 2.27
C LEU A 66 -5.20 -1.56 0.75
N ALA A 67 -6.31 -2.11 0.26
CA ALA A 67 -6.55 -2.29 -1.18
C ALA A 67 -6.54 -0.95 -1.94
N THR A 68 -7.08 0.09 -1.33
CA THR A 68 -7.17 1.45 -1.86
C THR A 68 -5.80 2.13 -1.89
N LEU A 69 -4.92 1.86 -0.91
CA LEU A 69 -3.51 2.26 -0.98
C LEU A 69 -2.74 1.52 -2.09
N LEU A 70 -2.95 0.20 -2.22
CA LEU A 70 -2.27 -0.62 -3.24
C LEU A 70 -2.70 -0.24 -4.67
N ALA A 71 -3.97 0.10 -4.89
CA ALA A 71 -4.47 0.58 -6.19
C ALA A 71 -3.83 1.91 -6.60
N ASP A 72 -3.69 2.86 -5.66
CA ASP A 72 -2.99 4.13 -5.90
C ASP A 72 -1.51 3.89 -6.18
N LEU A 73 -0.86 2.99 -5.42
CA LEU A 73 0.55 2.63 -5.62
C LEU A 73 0.77 2.04 -7.01
N ALA A 74 -0.05 1.06 -7.42
CA ALA A 74 0.06 0.45 -8.75
C ALA A 74 -0.13 1.50 -9.86
N THR A 75 -1.11 2.40 -9.71
CA THR A 75 -1.36 3.48 -10.67
C THR A 75 -0.20 4.46 -10.74
N GLY A 76 0.34 4.88 -9.59
CA GLY A 76 1.47 5.80 -9.53
C GLY A 76 2.74 5.22 -10.11
N LEU A 77 3.00 3.93 -9.89
CA LEU A 77 4.15 3.23 -10.45
C LEU A 77 4.04 3.07 -11.98
N GLU A 78 2.85 2.79 -12.54
CA GLU A 78 2.68 2.79 -14.01
C GLU A 78 2.85 4.19 -14.61
N ALA A 79 2.22 5.20 -14.00
CA ALA A 79 2.36 6.58 -14.47
C ALA A 79 3.83 7.04 -14.43
N ALA A 80 4.60 6.63 -13.42
CA ALA A 80 6.02 6.88 -13.32
C ALA A 80 6.83 6.20 -14.44
N ARG A 81 6.46 4.95 -14.81
CA ARG A 81 7.08 4.23 -15.93
C ARG A 81 6.82 4.91 -17.27
N GLU A 82 5.60 5.35 -17.51
CA GLU A 82 5.21 6.02 -18.77
C GLU A 82 5.79 7.43 -18.89
N SER A 83 5.78 8.21 -17.81
CA SER A 83 6.18 9.62 -17.81
C SER A 83 7.63 9.87 -17.46
N GLY A 84 8.35 8.86 -16.93
CA GLY A 84 9.69 8.98 -16.38
C GLY A 84 9.78 9.82 -15.10
N ARG A 85 8.64 10.19 -14.50
CA ARG A 85 8.58 11.04 -13.30
C ARG A 85 7.99 10.28 -12.11
N PRO A 86 8.82 9.73 -11.22
CA PRO A 86 8.34 9.00 -10.05
C PRO A 86 7.78 9.95 -8.98
N ASP A 87 6.89 9.41 -8.15
CA ASP A 87 6.47 9.98 -6.86
C ASP A 87 7.21 9.26 -5.72
N PRO A 88 8.47 9.66 -5.41
CA PRO A 88 9.28 8.97 -4.42
C PRO A 88 8.70 9.08 -3.01
N GLU A 89 8.02 10.20 -2.67
CA GLU A 89 7.40 10.38 -1.35
C GLU A 89 6.21 9.43 -1.18
N GLY A 90 5.33 9.34 -2.18
CA GLY A 90 4.20 8.43 -2.15
C GLY A 90 4.63 6.96 -2.09
N VAL A 91 5.62 6.56 -2.89
CA VAL A 91 6.14 5.18 -2.89
C VAL A 91 6.81 4.84 -1.56
N ALA A 92 7.62 5.74 -1.01
CA ALA A 92 8.26 5.54 0.30
C ALA A 92 7.22 5.45 1.42
N GLY A 93 6.20 6.31 1.40
CA GLY A 93 5.09 6.25 2.36
C GLY A 93 4.32 4.94 2.28
N ALA A 94 3.98 4.47 1.07
CA ALA A 94 3.30 3.20 0.88
C ALA A 94 4.14 2.02 1.37
N ARG A 95 5.46 2.03 1.13
CA ARG A 95 6.39 1.04 1.69
C ARG A 95 6.39 1.03 3.22
N ALA A 96 6.39 2.21 3.84
CA ALA A 96 6.35 2.32 5.30
C ALA A 96 5.06 1.71 5.88
N VAL A 97 3.91 1.98 5.25
CA VAL A 97 2.65 1.35 5.65
C VAL A 97 2.71 -0.16 5.48
N LEU A 98 3.23 -0.67 4.36
CA LEU A 98 3.35 -2.12 4.13
C LEU A 98 4.25 -2.79 5.18
N ALA A 99 5.37 -2.17 5.55
CA ALA A 99 6.24 -2.67 6.61
C ALA A 99 5.50 -2.72 7.96
N ALA A 100 4.81 -1.63 8.33
CA ALA A 100 4.09 -1.58 9.61
C ALA A 100 2.93 -2.60 9.68
N VAL A 101 2.17 -2.76 8.58
CA VAL A 101 1.10 -3.77 8.47
C VAL A 101 1.65 -5.20 8.54
N ALA A 102 2.82 -5.44 7.93
CA ALA A 102 3.49 -6.73 7.97
C ALA A 102 3.86 -7.18 9.40
N GLU A 103 4.12 -6.22 10.30
CA GLU A 103 4.47 -6.44 11.70
C GLU A 103 3.26 -6.58 12.64
N THR A 104 2.04 -6.22 12.20
CA THR A 104 0.87 -6.12 13.11
C THR A 104 0.26 -7.47 13.52
N ASN A 105 0.56 -8.56 12.81
CA ASN A 105 0.02 -9.91 13.11
C ASN A 105 1.11 -11.01 13.03
N GLY A 106 2.33 -10.69 13.48
CA GLY A 106 3.47 -11.62 13.60
C GLY A 106 3.49 -12.39 14.91
#